data_AF-A0A9D4PXH0-F1
#
_entry.id   AF-A0A9D4PXH0-F1
#
_cell.length_a   1.000
_cell.length_b   1.000
_cell.length_c   1.000
_cell.angle_alpha   90.00
_cell.angle_beta   90.00
_cell.angle_gamma   90.00
#
_symmetry.space_group_name_H-M   'P 1'
#
loop_
_entity.id
_entity.type
_entity.pdbx_description
1 polymer ?
#
loop_
_entity_poly.entity_id
_entity_poly.type
_entity_poly.pdbx_seq_one_letter_code
_entity_poly.pdbx_strand_id
1 'polypeptide(L)'
;MEGIRLAEQNYDLAIKILTDRFGRRDLLVNEHVDHLLTLSPVKSPSEVLKLRILHDNVQFHVSALEELGASPDQYTVVLNSALI
;
A
#
# COMPACT_ATOMS: atom_id res chain seq x y z
N MET A 1 -13.96 24.68 -19.42
CA MET A 1 -12.89 23.82 -18.88
C MET A 1 -11.74 23.90 -19.86
N GLU A 2 -10.69 24.64 -19.54
CA GLU A 2 -9.47 24.63 -20.35
C GLU A 2 -8.72 23.34 -20.07
N GLY A 3 -8.47 22.55 -21.12
CA GLY A 3 -7.68 21.33 -21.02
C GLY A 3 -6.22 21.67 -20.77
N ILE A 4 -5.57 20.89 -19.91
CA ILE A 4 -4.12 20.95 -19.73
C ILE A 4 -3.49 20.62 -21.09
N ARG A 5 -2.62 21.51 -21.60
CA ARG A 5 -1.91 21.25 -22.86
C ARG A 5 -0.97 20.06 -22.69
N LEU A 6 -0.97 19.13 -23.64
CA LEU A 6 -0.03 18.00 -23.66
C LEU A 6 1.39 18.52 -23.89
N ALA A 7 2.13 18.68 -22.80
CA ALA A 7 3.53 19.10 -22.79
C ALA A 7 4.24 18.41 -21.62
N GLU A 8 5.53 18.13 -21.78
CA GLU A 8 6.34 17.40 -20.78
C GLU A 8 6.28 18.05 -19.39
N GLN A 9 6.41 19.37 -19.34
CA GLN A 9 6.30 20.20 -18.14
C GLN A 9 4.92 20.15 -17.44
N ASN A 10 3.90 19.57 -18.06
CA ASN A 10 2.56 19.48 -17.51
C ASN A 10 2.21 18.07 -16.98
N TYR A 11 3.10 17.08 -17.07
CA TYR A 11 2.83 15.73 -16.58
C TYR A 11 2.59 15.69 -15.07
N ASP A 12 3.47 16.32 -14.28
CA ASP A 12 3.32 16.35 -12.82
C ASP A 12 2.01 17.03 -12.40
N LEU A 13 1.63 18.10 -13.10
CA LEU A 13 0.36 18.80 -12.89
C LEU A 13 -0.84 17.91 -13.25
N ALA A 14 -0.76 17.15 -14.35
CA ALA A 14 -1.80 16.21 -14.75
C ALA A 14 -1.96 15.07 -13.74
N ILE A 15 -0.84 14.49 -13.27
CA ILE A 15 -0.84 13.48 -12.21
C ILE A 15 -1.49 14.05 -10.95
N LYS A 16 -1.08 15.25 -10.51
CA LYS A 16 -1.66 15.88 -9.34
C LYS A 16 -3.16 16.09 -9.47
N ILE A 17 -3.65 16.62 -10.59
CA ILE A 17 -5.09 16.86 -10.79
C ILE A 17 -5.89 15.56 -10.79
N LEU A 18 -5.35 14.50 -11.41
CA LEU A 18 -5.97 13.19 -11.40
C LEU A 18 -5.98 12.59 -10.00
N THR A 19 -4.88 12.68 -9.27
CA THR A 19 -4.78 12.21 -7.88
C THR A 19 -5.66 13.02 -6.94
N ASP A 20 -5.75 14.35 -7.07
CA ASP A 20 -6.61 15.18 -6.23
C ASP A 20 -8.10 14.87 -6.48
N ARG A 21 -8.47 14.55 -7.73
CA ARG A 21 -9.86 14.28 -8.11
C ARG A 21 -10.29 12.84 -7.88
N PHE A 22 -9.39 11.88 -8.10
CA PHE A 22 -9.70 10.45 -8.15
C PHE A 22 -8.85 9.60 -7.20
N GLY A 23 -7.79 10.17 -6.63
CA GLY A 23 -6.96 9.53 -5.62
C GLY A 23 -7.73 9.38 -4.32
N ARG A 24 -8.45 8.27 -4.23
CA ARG A 24 -9.17 7.82 -3.03
C ARG A 24 -8.19 7.18 -2.06
N ARG A 25 -7.32 8.01 -1.48
CA ARG A 25 -6.26 7.57 -0.55
C ARG A 25 -6.81 6.73 0.61
N ASP A 26 -8.00 7.08 1.10
CA ASP A 26 -8.75 6.32 2.10
C ASP A 26 -8.99 4.87 1.69
N LEU A 27 -9.45 4.65 0.45
CA LEU A 27 -9.70 3.32 -0.08
C LEU A 27 -8.41 2.55 -0.30
N LEU A 28 -7.37 3.19 -0.84
CA LEU A 28 -6.07 2.56 -1.06
C LEU A 28 -5.41 2.10 0.25
N VAL A 29 -5.50 2.92 1.29
CA VAL A 29 -5.03 2.55 2.63
C VAL A 29 -5.79 1.34 3.16
N ASN A 30 -7.13 1.34 3.04
CA ASN A 30 -7.95 0.22 3.50
C ASN A 30 -7.61 -1.08 2.75
N GLU A 31 -7.45 -1.05 1.43
CA GLU A 31 -7.08 -2.23 0.64
C GLU A 31 -5.76 -2.85 1.10
N HIS A 32 -4.74 -2.03 1.36
CA HIS A 32 -3.47 -2.54 1.88
C HIS A 32 -3.58 -3.11 3.30
N VAL A 33 -4.38 -2.49 4.17
CA VAL A 33 -4.66 -2.99 5.51
C VAL A 33 -5.43 -4.32 5.47
N ASP A 34 -6.44 -4.43 4.62
CA ASP A 34 -7.22 -5.66 4.42
C ASP A 34 -6.35 -6.79 3.88
N HIS A 35 -5.42 -6.49 2.96
CA HIS A 35 -4.43 -7.47 2.51
C HIS A 35 -3.54 -7.96 3.65
N LEU A 36 -3.04 -7.07 4.51
CA LEU A 36 -2.26 -7.45 5.68
C LEU A 36 -3.06 -8.34 6.65
N LEU A 37 -4.35 -8.06 6.85
CA LEU A 37 -5.25 -8.84 7.71
C LEU A 37 -5.56 -10.24 7.18
N THR A 38 -5.46 -10.43 5.86
CA THR A 38 -5.79 -11.71 5.19
C THR A 38 -4.55 -12.58 4.94
N LEU A 39 -3.36 -12.12 5.34
CA LEU A 39 -2.13 -12.90 5.21
C LEU A 39 -2.23 -14.20 6.01
N SER A 40 -1.94 -15.31 5.35
CA SER A 40 -1.92 -16.61 5.99
C SER A 40 -0.62 -16.81 6.76
N PRO A 41 -0.66 -17.22 8.03
CA PRO A 41 0.55 -17.49 8.79
C PRO A 41 1.30 -18.68 8.20
N VAL A 42 2.63 -18.60 8.23
CA VAL A 42 3.49 -19.73 7.84
C VAL A 42 3.63 -20.66 9.04
N LYS A 43 3.24 -21.93 8.86
CA LYS A 43 3.05 -22.87 9.95
C LYS A 43 4.34 -23.58 10.36
N SER A 44 5.34 -23.62 9.48
CA SER A 44 6.61 -24.26 9.76
C SER A 44 7.80 -23.42 9.26
N PRO A 45 8.87 -23.28 10.06
CA PRO A 45 10.12 -22.66 9.63
C PRO A 45 10.78 -23.35 8.42
N SER A 46 10.47 -24.63 8.19
CA SER A 46 10.95 -25.36 7.01
C SER A 46 10.29 -24.92 5.70
N GLU A 47 9.18 -24.17 5.76
CA GLU A 47 8.50 -23.62 4.60
C GLU A 47 9.15 -22.31 4.13
N VAL A 48 10.47 -22.35 3.88
CA VAL A 48 11.32 -21.19 3.58
C VAL A 48 10.78 -20.33 2.43
N LEU A 49 10.23 -20.95 1.39
CA LEU A 49 9.60 -20.23 0.27
C LEU A 49 8.35 -19.45 0.72
N LYS A 50 7.52 -20.02 1.58
CA LYS A 50 6.33 -19.34 2.11
C LYS A 50 6.72 -18.19 3.03
N LEU A 51 7.77 -18.36 3.84
CA LEU A 51 8.31 -17.27 4.66
C LEU A 51 8.79 -16.10 3.80
N ARG A 52 9.51 -16.37 2.70
CA ARG A 52 9.95 -15.33 1.78
C ARG A 52 8.78 -14.59 1.15
N ILE A 53 7.78 -15.33 0.66
CA ILE A 53 6.57 -14.74 0.08
C ILE A 53 5.83 -13.89 1.11
N LEU A 54 5.68 -14.36 2.35
CA LEU A 54 5.05 -13.60 3.42
C LEU A 54 5.81 -12.29 3.67
N HIS A 55 7.14 -12.36 3.82
CA HIS A 55 8.00 -11.21 4.02
C HIS A 55 7.87 -10.19 2.89
N ASP A 56 7.97 -10.63 1.63
CA ASP A 56 7.93 -9.75 0.48
C ASP A 56 6.57 -9.04 0.35
N ASN A 57 5.47 -9.74 0.67
CA ASN A 57 4.13 -9.13 0.70
C ASN A 57 3.98 -8.10 1.83
N VAL A 58 4.42 -8.43 3.05
CA VAL A 58 4.38 -7.48 4.18
C VAL A 58 5.19 -6.23 3.83
N GLN A 59 6.42 -6.40 3.33
CA GLN A 59 7.28 -5.27 2.96
C GLN A 59 6.63 -4.40 1.88
N PHE A 60 6.05 -5.01 0.85
CA PHE A 60 5.36 -4.28 -0.22
C PHE A 60 4.21 -3.43 0.31
N HIS A 61 3.32 -4.01 1.13
CA HIS A 61 2.15 -3.31 1.66
C HIS A 61 2.53 -2.22 2.67
N VAL A 62 3.54 -2.45 3.52
CA VAL A 62 4.05 -1.43 4.44
C VAL A 62 4.64 -0.25 3.68
N SER A 63 5.49 -0.48 2.68
CA SER A 63 6.06 0.62 1.88
C SER A 63 4.99 1.41 1.12
N ALA A 64 3.97 0.74 0.56
CA ALA A 64 2.86 1.43 -0.08
C ALA A 64 2.05 2.29 0.90
N LEU A 65 1.83 1.82 2.14
CA LEU A 65 1.17 2.59 3.19
C LEU A 65 1.98 3.82 3.60
N GLU A 66 3.30 3.70 3.69
CA GLU A 66 4.22 4.83 3.96
C GLU A 66 4.17 5.87 2.85
N GLU A 67 4.19 5.46 1.58
CA GLU A 67 4.07 6.35 0.41
C GLU A 67 2.71 7.06 0.37
N LEU A 68 1.64 6.38 0.80
CA LEU A 68 0.31 6.96 0.94
C LEU A 68 0.18 7.85 2.19
N GLY A 69 1.23 8.01 3.00
CA GLY A 69 1.24 8.83 4.21
C GLY A 69 0.36 8.28 5.34
N ALA A 70 0.19 6.96 5.42
CA ALA A 70 -0.40 6.33 6.60
C ALA A 70 0.62 6.33 7.74
N SER A 71 0.19 6.70 8.96
CA SER A 71 1.04 6.61 10.13
C SER A 71 1.26 5.13 10.49
N PRO A 72 2.47 4.72 10.91
CA PRO A 72 2.72 3.39 11.44
C PRO A 72 1.68 2.94 12.46
N ASP A 73 1.22 3.83 13.34
CA ASP A 73 0.21 3.53 14.36
C ASP A 73 -1.10 2.97 13.77
N GLN A 74 -1.43 3.32 12.52
CA GLN A 74 -2.65 2.88 11.85
C GLN A 74 -2.61 1.41 11.40
N TYR A 75 -1.43 0.84 11.18
CA TYR A 75 -1.28 -0.53 10.68
C TYR A 75 -0.39 -1.43 11.55
N THR A 76 0.32 -0.87 12.55
CA THR A 76 1.17 -1.68 13.46
C THR A 76 0.36 -2.68 14.28
N VAL A 77 -0.84 -2.29 14.73
CA VAL A 77 -1.76 -3.20 15.44
C VAL A 77 -2.17 -4.37 14.56
N VAL A 78 -2.43 -4.09 13.27
CA VAL A 78 -2.81 -5.08 12.26
C VAL A 78 -1.65 -6.03 11.97
N LEU A 79 -0.44 -5.50 11.75
CA LEU A 79 0.76 -6.30 11.54
C LEU A 79 1.04 -7.24 12.70
N ASN A 80 0.90 -6.75 13.94
CA ASN A 80 1.05 -7.59 15.13
C ASN A 80 0.02 -8.72 15.12
N SER A 81 -1.25 -8.43 14.81
CA SER A 81 -2.29 -9.47 14.77
C SER A 81 -2.10 -10.52 13.67
N ALA A 82 -1.46 -10.17 12.55
CA ALA A 82 -1.23 -11.09 11.42
C ALA A 82 0.00 -12.00 11.62
N LEU A 83 0.90 -11.62 12.53
CA LEU A 83 2.17 -12.32 12.79
C LEU A 83 2.18 -13.15 14.09
N ILE A 84 1.10 -13.11 14.88
CA ILE A 84 0.94 -13.84 16.16
C ILE A 84 0.09 -15.10 15.97
#